data_AF-A0A522E2P3-F1
#
_entry.id   AF-A0A522E2P3-F1
#
_cell.length_a   1.000
_cell.length_b   1.000
_cell.length_c   1.000
_cell.angle_alpha   90.00
_cell.angle_beta   90.00
_cell.angle_gamma   90.00
#
_symmetry.space_group_name_H-M   'P 1'
#
loop_
_entity.id
_entity.type
_entity.pdbx_description
1 polymer ?
#
loop_
_entity_poly.entity_id
_entity_poly.type
_entity_poly.pdbx_seq_one_letter_code
_entity_poly.pdbx_strand_id
1 'polypeptide(L)'
;MRKLLLILFIIPCSLFIVAQETPASTTEQQLENLTDADQSETEDDSYLQQLEQFRKNPVNLNEADENDLKELRILSGLQIQNFLLYRKLFGKFISIYELQAIPSWDISTIKKLLPFIIVDDALSINEEFSKRLKNGGQTLLIRFSQVLEKSKGFDEATTGTKYLGSPQKIFFRYRFQYKNLLQYGLVGDKDAGEQFFKGAQNKGFDFYSFHLFARKLGAVQSLALGDFTVNMGQGLIQWQSLAFGKSVDLMNIKRQSSVLRPYNSAGEFNFHRGAGITIKKGKIETTVFASIRKLSANFVADTVSNEEFISSFLNSGYHRTESEVADRNKLRQLAFGGNVMYKADRWHIGIN
;
A
#
# COMPACT_ATOMS: atom_id res chain seq x y z
N MET A 1 -2.22 40.02 -55.47
CA MET A 1 -1.60 40.85 -54.40
C MET A 1 -1.77 40.14 -53.06
N ARG A 2 -0.63 39.84 -52.41
CA ARG A 2 -0.37 39.44 -51.01
C ARG A 2 -1.38 38.53 -50.28
N LYS A 3 -1.03 37.24 -50.12
CA LYS A 3 -1.45 36.39 -48.99
C LYS A 3 -0.39 36.54 -47.89
N LEU A 4 -0.80 37.05 -46.72
CA LEU A 4 0.05 37.21 -45.54
C LEU A 4 0.11 35.86 -44.82
N LEU A 5 1.30 35.27 -44.72
CA LEU A 5 1.55 33.99 -44.05
C LEU A 5 2.01 34.32 -42.62
N LEU A 6 1.11 34.13 -41.65
CA LEU A 6 1.36 34.34 -40.22
C LEU A 6 2.14 33.12 -39.70
N ILE A 7 3.47 33.25 -39.61
CA ILE A 7 4.33 32.27 -38.95
C ILE A 7 4.27 32.55 -37.45
N LEU A 8 3.60 31.66 -36.71
CA LEU A 8 3.56 31.68 -35.25
C LEU A 8 4.92 31.20 -34.72
N PHE A 9 5.76 32.13 -34.29
CA PHE A 9 7.06 31.85 -33.70
C PHE A 9 6.84 31.38 -32.25
N ILE A 10 6.81 30.06 -32.02
CA ILE A 10 6.82 29.49 -30.67
C ILE A 10 8.24 29.63 -30.14
N ILE A 11 8.45 30.61 -29.27
CA ILE A 11 9.69 30.79 -28.50
C ILE A 11 9.77 29.63 -27.50
N PRO A 12 10.79 28.75 -27.57
CA PRO A 12 11.00 27.77 -26.52
C PRO A 12 11.56 28.53 -25.31
N CYS A 13 10.70 28.80 -24.33
CA CYS A 13 11.16 29.23 -23.01
C CYS A 13 11.90 28.04 -22.40
N SER A 14 13.23 28.07 -22.47
CA SER A 14 14.11 27.11 -21.81
C SER A 14 13.99 27.32 -20.29
N LEU A 15 12.96 26.72 -19.70
CA LEU A 15 12.94 26.48 -18.27
C LEU A 15 14.12 25.55 -18.00
N PHE A 16 15.12 26.06 -17.27
CA PHE A 16 16.13 25.22 -16.66
C PHE A 16 15.41 24.28 -15.69
N ILE A 17 15.00 23.12 -16.20
CA ILE A 17 14.53 22.01 -15.40
C ILE A 17 15.77 21.48 -14.70
N VAL A 18 15.96 21.89 -13.46
CA VAL A 18 16.84 21.18 -12.54
C VAL A 18 16.10 19.89 -12.20
N ALA A 19 16.33 18.85 -12.99
CA ALA A 19 16.00 17.50 -12.58
C ALA A 19 17.00 17.13 -11.48
N GLN A 20 16.56 17.25 -10.23
CA GLN A 20 17.29 16.67 -9.13
C GLN A 20 16.96 15.18 -9.14
N GLU A 21 17.83 14.36 -9.73
CA GLU A 21 17.83 12.94 -9.39
C GLU A 21 18.22 12.85 -7.92
N THR A 22 17.22 12.72 -7.05
CA THR A 22 17.47 12.15 -5.73
C THR A 22 18.08 10.78 -5.98
N PRO A 23 19.31 10.49 -5.51
CA PRO A 23 19.92 9.19 -5.72
C PRO A 23 18.92 8.13 -5.29
N ALA A 24 18.72 7.12 -6.15
CA ALA A 24 17.75 6.07 -5.91
C ALA A 24 17.88 5.62 -4.46
N SER A 25 16.80 5.79 -3.70
CA SER A 25 16.81 5.40 -2.30
C SER A 25 17.11 3.91 -2.25
N THR A 26 17.82 3.43 -1.23
CA THR A 26 18.09 1.98 -1.06
C THR A 26 16.83 1.14 -1.22
N THR A 27 15.67 1.72 -0.89
CA THR A 27 14.34 1.15 -1.08
C THR A 27 13.92 0.94 -2.54
N GLU A 28 14.19 1.87 -3.45
CA GLU A 28 13.85 1.73 -4.87
C GLU A 28 14.66 0.60 -5.50
N GLN A 29 15.95 0.52 -5.17
CA GLN A 29 16.81 -0.58 -5.59
C GLN A 29 16.36 -1.94 -5.02
N GLN A 30 15.83 -1.97 -3.80
CA GLN A 30 15.24 -3.18 -3.22
C GLN A 30 13.95 -3.61 -3.94
N LEU A 31 13.15 -2.65 -4.41
CA LEU A 31 11.92 -2.94 -5.17
C LEU A 31 12.23 -3.43 -6.60
N GLU A 32 13.25 -2.85 -7.23
CA GLU A 32 13.78 -3.30 -8.52
C GLU A 32 14.30 -4.73 -8.43
N ASN A 33 15.15 -5.02 -7.43
CA ASN A 33 15.65 -6.38 -7.18
C ASN A 33 14.53 -7.40 -6.89
N LEU A 34 13.43 -6.99 -6.25
CA LEU A 34 12.24 -7.85 -6.09
C LEU A 34 11.53 -8.09 -7.42
N THR A 35 11.35 -7.04 -8.21
CA THR A 35 10.69 -7.12 -9.51
C THR A 35 11.45 -8.06 -10.45
N ASP A 36 12.78 -7.97 -10.43
CA ASP A 36 13.67 -8.87 -11.17
C ASP A 36 13.58 -10.33 -10.68
N ALA A 37 13.48 -10.53 -9.36
CA ALA A 37 13.38 -11.86 -8.75
C ALA A 37 12.03 -12.54 -9.02
N ASP A 38 10.93 -11.79 -8.94
CA ASP A 38 9.57 -12.32 -9.12
C ASP A 38 9.14 -12.33 -10.61
N GLN A 39 9.95 -11.78 -11.52
CA GLN A 39 9.67 -11.64 -12.97
C GLN A 39 8.29 -11.03 -13.27
N SER A 40 7.77 -10.22 -12.33
CA SER A 40 6.46 -9.58 -12.44
C SER A 40 6.53 -8.19 -11.80
N GLU A 41 6.10 -7.17 -12.54
CA GLU A 41 5.94 -5.82 -11.98
C GLU A 41 4.91 -5.86 -10.85
N THR A 42 5.33 -5.43 -9.66
CA THR A 42 4.43 -5.28 -8.53
C THR A 42 3.66 -3.97 -8.65
N GLU A 43 2.33 -4.06 -8.78
CA GLU A 43 1.44 -2.88 -8.74
C GLU A 43 1.29 -2.29 -7.32
N ASP A 44 1.78 -3.00 -6.30
CA ASP A 44 1.82 -2.55 -4.91
C ASP A 44 2.97 -1.57 -4.65
N ASP A 45 2.71 -0.29 -4.94
CA ASP A 45 3.56 0.84 -4.56
C ASP A 45 3.30 1.37 -3.13
N SER A 46 2.51 0.67 -2.30
CA SER A 46 2.11 1.14 -0.96
C SER A 46 3.30 1.44 -0.06
N TYR A 47 4.40 0.68 -0.19
CA TYR A 47 5.58 0.85 0.63
C TYR A 47 6.35 2.13 0.31
N LEU A 48 6.61 2.42 -0.97
CA LEU A 48 7.23 3.67 -1.41
C LEU A 48 6.40 4.88 -1.00
N GLN A 49 5.09 4.78 -1.22
CA GLN A 49 4.13 5.80 -0.81
C GLN A 49 4.19 6.11 0.69
N GLN A 50 4.41 5.09 1.53
CA GLN A 50 4.49 5.25 2.98
C GLN A 50 5.81 5.89 3.42
N LEU A 51 6.93 5.52 2.79
CA LEU A 51 8.22 6.14 3.10
C LEU A 51 8.26 7.62 2.72
N GLU A 52 7.72 7.98 1.56
CA GLU A 52 7.56 9.37 1.16
C GLU A 52 6.69 10.15 2.15
N GLN A 53 5.67 9.51 2.71
CA GLN A 53 4.87 10.11 3.75
C GLN A 53 5.66 10.34 5.05
N PHE A 54 6.48 9.38 5.47
CA PHE A 54 7.33 9.56 6.65
C PHE A 54 8.42 10.62 6.43
N ARG A 55 8.89 10.85 5.20
CA ARG A 55 9.76 11.99 4.90
C ARG A 55 9.05 13.33 5.09
N LYS A 56 7.79 13.42 4.63
CA LYS A 56 6.98 14.65 4.75
C LYS A 56 6.47 14.90 6.16
N ASN A 57 6.13 13.83 6.88
CA ASN A 57 5.60 13.85 8.23
C ASN A 57 6.36 12.82 9.08
N PRO A 58 7.55 13.18 9.58
CA PRO A 58 8.40 12.26 10.31
C PRO A 58 7.78 11.79 11.63
N VAL A 59 8.12 10.58 12.02
CA VAL A 59 7.61 9.96 13.24
C VAL A 59 8.30 10.60 14.45
N ASN A 60 7.52 11.19 15.36
CA ASN A 60 8.07 11.66 16.63
C ASN A 60 8.37 10.48 17.55
N LEU A 61 9.66 10.26 17.82
CA LEU A 61 10.16 9.18 18.66
C LEU A 61 9.69 9.28 20.12
N ASN A 62 9.29 10.44 20.61
CA ASN A 62 8.74 10.58 21.96
C ASN A 62 7.29 10.07 22.06
N GLU A 63 6.56 9.96 20.94
CA GLU A 63 5.16 9.51 20.90
C GLU A 63 4.96 8.18 20.13
N ALA A 64 5.96 7.77 19.36
CA ALA A 64 5.92 6.57 18.54
C ALA A 64 5.60 5.32 19.38
N ASP A 65 4.66 4.51 18.94
CA ASP A 65 4.45 3.18 19.51
C ASP A 65 5.21 2.11 18.71
N GLU A 66 5.11 0.86 19.17
CA GLU A 66 5.72 -0.29 18.50
C GLU A 66 5.26 -0.44 17.04
N ASN A 67 4.01 -0.12 16.73
CA ASN A 67 3.45 -0.26 15.39
C ASN A 67 3.94 0.85 14.45
N ASP A 68 4.07 2.09 14.96
CA ASP A 68 4.67 3.20 14.20
C ASP A 68 6.11 2.85 13.77
N LEU A 69 6.90 2.25 14.67
CA LEU A 69 8.29 1.87 14.38
C LEU A 69 8.37 0.66 13.43
N LYS A 70 7.47 -0.32 13.56
CA LYS A 70 7.36 -1.45 12.61
C LYS A 70 7.01 -0.97 11.20
N GLU A 71 6.23 0.09 11.08
CA GLU A 71 5.84 0.64 9.79
C GLU A 71 6.97 1.28 9.01
N LEU A 72 8.03 1.72 9.67
CA LEU A 72 9.25 2.19 9.01
C LEU A 72 9.96 1.07 8.25
N ARG A 73 9.78 -0.21 8.65
CA ARG A 73 10.42 -1.41 8.08
C ARG A 73 11.96 -1.38 8.03
N ILE A 74 12.59 -0.42 8.73
CA ILE A 74 14.06 -0.28 8.83
C ILE A 74 14.59 -1.02 10.06
N LEU A 75 13.81 -1.06 11.14
CA LEU A 75 14.23 -1.59 12.43
C LEU A 75 13.80 -3.04 12.61
N SER A 76 14.72 -3.87 13.10
CA SER A 76 14.41 -5.22 13.54
C SER A 76 13.57 -5.20 14.82
N GLY A 77 12.86 -6.31 15.11
CA GLY A 77 12.06 -6.40 16.34
C GLY A 77 12.89 -6.21 17.63
N LEU A 78 14.14 -6.66 17.65
CA LEU A 78 15.05 -6.45 18.78
C LEU A 78 15.39 -4.96 18.95
N GLN A 79 15.68 -4.27 17.85
CA GLN A 79 15.97 -2.83 17.86
C GLN A 79 14.76 -2.01 18.34
N ILE A 80 13.55 -2.36 17.91
CA ILE A 80 12.31 -1.72 18.36
C ILE A 80 12.10 -1.95 19.87
N GLN A 81 12.30 -3.17 20.35
CA GLN A 81 12.17 -3.48 21.77
C GLN A 81 13.19 -2.71 22.62
N ASN A 82 14.46 -2.69 22.21
CA ASN A 82 15.51 -1.96 22.91
C ASN A 82 15.23 -0.45 22.94
N PHE A 83 14.72 0.13 21.84
CA PHE A 83 14.26 1.51 21.81
C PHE A 83 13.15 1.78 22.83
N LEU A 84 12.10 0.95 22.84
CA LEU A 84 10.97 1.13 23.75
C LEU A 84 11.39 0.99 25.22
N LEU A 85 12.31 0.08 25.51
CA LEU A 85 12.89 -0.10 26.85
C LEU A 85 13.74 1.10 27.26
N TYR A 86 14.61 1.59 26.38
CA TYR A 86 15.45 2.76 26.63
C TYR A 86 14.58 3.97 27.00
N ARG A 87 13.56 4.27 26.17
CA ARG A 87 12.61 5.36 26.43
C ARG A 87 11.81 5.16 27.73
N LYS A 88 11.49 3.91 28.09
CA LYS A 88 10.81 3.60 29.37
C LYS A 88 11.71 3.84 30.58
N LEU A 89 13.02 3.60 30.46
CA LEU A 89 13.98 3.74 31.56
C LEU A 89 14.48 5.18 31.75
N PHE A 90 14.77 5.88 30.66
CA PHE A 90 15.40 7.21 30.69
C PHE A 90 14.42 8.36 30.42
N GLY A 91 13.19 8.05 29.98
CA GLY A 91 12.18 9.06 29.65
C GLY A 91 12.22 9.48 28.18
N LYS A 92 11.74 10.71 27.92
CA LYS A 92 11.72 11.28 26.57
C LYS A 92 13.14 11.62 26.11
N PHE A 93 13.40 11.42 24.82
CA PHE A 93 14.60 11.89 24.17
C PHE A 93 14.59 13.42 24.10
N ILE A 94 15.72 14.03 24.42
CA ILE A 94 15.96 15.49 24.33
C ILE A 94 16.65 15.78 22.99
N SER A 95 17.54 14.88 22.57
CA SER A 95 18.32 15.01 21.35
C SER A 95 18.25 13.75 20.48
N ILE A 96 18.22 13.96 19.16
CA ILE A 96 18.34 12.88 18.17
C ILE A 96 19.65 12.08 18.31
N TYR A 97 20.70 12.66 18.89
CA TYR A 97 21.99 11.97 19.04
C TYR A 97 22.00 10.90 20.13
N GLU A 98 21.03 10.92 21.05
CA GLU A 98 20.85 9.90 22.09
C GLU A 98 20.53 8.52 21.50
N LEU A 99 20.10 8.45 20.23
CA LEU A 99 19.85 7.18 19.53
C LEU A 99 21.09 6.28 19.47
N GLN A 100 22.30 6.86 19.55
CA GLN A 100 23.55 6.10 19.61
C GLN A 100 23.74 5.35 20.93
N ALA A 101 23.03 5.73 22.00
CA ALA A 101 23.07 5.06 23.29
C ALA A 101 22.11 3.86 23.37
N ILE A 102 21.25 3.67 22.37
CA ILE A 102 20.28 2.58 22.34
C ILE A 102 21.01 1.27 21.99
N PRO A 103 20.92 0.24 22.85
CA PRO A 103 21.52 -1.05 22.53
C PRO A 103 21.03 -1.60 21.19
N SER A 104 21.89 -2.28 20.43
CA SER A 104 21.64 -2.85 19.10
C SER A 104 21.42 -1.87 17.94
N TRP A 105 21.56 -0.56 18.17
CA TRP A 105 21.50 0.45 17.11
C TRP A 105 22.92 0.82 16.66
N ASP A 106 23.20 0.60 15.38
CA ASP A 106 24.46 1.01 14.76
C ASP A 106 24.28 2.32 13.95
N ILE A 107 25.40 2.97 13.62
CA ILE A 107 25.42 4.25 12.91
C ILE A 107 24.77 4.15 11.53
N SER A 108 24.88 3.01 10.83
CA SER A 108 24.25 2.81 9.52
C SER A 108 22.74 2.75 9.65
N THR A 109 22.22 1.99 10.62
CA THR A 109 20.79 1.93 10.93
C THR A 109 20.24 3.32 11.31
N ILE A 110 20.94 4.06 12.17
CA ILE A 110 20.52 5.42 12.57
C ILE A 110 20.45 6.33 11.34
N LYS A 111 21.49 6.34 10.50
CA LYS A 111 21.51 7.16 9.27
C LYS A 111 20.35 6.85 8.33
N LYS A 112 19.97 5.57 8.19
CA LYS A 112 18.79 5.16 7.41
C LYS A 112 17.48 5.65 8.01
N LEU A 113 17.40 5.74 9.34
CA LEU A 113 16.20 6.15 10.07
C LEU A 113 15.98 7.67 10.02
N LEU A 114 17.06 8.46 10.12
CA LEU A 114 17.04 9.93 10.26
C LEU A 114 16.07 10.67 9.32
N PRO A 115 15.93 10.33 8.02
CA PRO A 115 15.00 11.03 7.13
C PRO A 115 13.52 10.87 7.49
N PHE A 116 13.18 9.93 8.38
CA PHE A 116 11.81 9.50 8.66
C PHE A 116 11.38 9.74 10.11
N ILE A 117 12.26 10.29 10.94
CA ILE A 117 12.03 10.45 12.38
C ILE A 117 12.43 11.84 12.88
N ILE A 118 11.81 12.25 13.98
CA ILE A 118 12.17 13.46 14.71
C ILE A 118 12.15 13.17 16.22
N VAL A 119 12.93 13.97 16.96
CA VAL A 119 12.80 14.11 18.40
C VAL A 119 12.32 15.52 18.64
N ASP A 120 11.08 15.65 19.10
CA ASP A 120 10.47 16.94 19.41
C ASP A 120 9.73 16.84 20.74
N ASP A 121 9.69 17.95 21.46
CA ASP A 121 8.95 18.05 22.70
C ASP A 121 7.46 18.12 22.36
N ALA A 122 6.76 17.03 22.67
CA ALA A 122 5.35 16.88 22.37
C ALA A 122 4.54 18.07 22.93
N LEU A 123 4.08 18.96 22.04
CA LEU A 123 2.84 19.66 22.28
C LEU A 123 1.75 18.59 22.30
N SER A 124 1.33 18.22 23.52
CA SER A 124 0.17 17.38 23.76
C SER A 124 -1.06 18.09 23.18
N ILE A 125 -1.33 17.86 21.91
CA ILE A 125 -2.60 18.21 21.34
C ILE A 125 -3.34 16.89 21.21
N ASN A 126 -4.22 16.64 22.17
CA ASN A 126 -5.43 15.86 21.94
C ASN A 126 -6.17 16.57 20.80
N GLU A 127 -5.72 16.36 19.57
CA GLU A 127 -6.32 16.97 18.39
C GLU A 127 -7.62 16.25 18.17
N GLU A 128 -8.71 16.99 18.40
CA GLU A 128 -10.05 16.58 18.05
C GLU A 128 -10.07 15.97 16.66
N PHE A 129 -10.81 14.87 16.51
CA PHE A 129 -11.00 14.19 15.24
C PHE A 129 -11.39 15.15 14.09
N SER A 130 -12.13 16.22 14.41
CA SER A 130 -12.48 17.31 13.50
C SER A 130 -11.27 18.02 12.89
N LYS A 131 -10.21 18.27 13.68
CA LYS A 131 -8.96 18.87 13.17
C LYS A 131 -8.23 17.90 12.23
N ARG A 132 -8.26 16.61 12.53
CA ARG A 132 -7.66 15.56 11.68
C ARG A 132 -8.30 15.53 10.29
N LEU A 133 -9.60 15.80 10.19
CA LEU A 133 -10.35 15.79 8.93
C LEU A 133 -10.09 17.03 8.06
N LYS A 134 -9.67 18.16 8.66
CA LYS A 134 -9.45 19.43 7.94
C LYS A 134 -7.98 19.70 7.60
N ASN A 135 -7.06 19.29 8.47
CA ASN A 135 -5.65 19.68 8.37
C ASN A 135 -4.76 18.64 7.67
N GLY A 136 -5.37 17.66 6.97
CA GLY A 136 -4.62 16.64 6.24
C GLY A 136 -4.11 17.13 4.89
N GLY A 137 -2.96 16.60 4.50
CA GLY A 137 -2.43 16.77 3.15
C GLY A 137 -3.29 16.01 2.15
N GLN A 138 -3.55 16.65 1.01
CA GLN A 138 -4.29 16.05 -0.09
C GLN A 138 -3.35 15.84 -1.26
N THR A 139 -3.46 14.68 -1.91
CA THR A 139 -2.68 14.36 -3.10
C THR A 139 -3.62 13.79 -4.14
N LEU A 140 -3.55 14.37 -5.33
CA LEU A 140 -4.24 13.88 -6.52
C LEU A 140 -3.18 13.49 -7.54
N LEU A 141 -3.20 12.23 -7.95
CA LEU A 141 -2.35 11.69 -9.00
C LEU A 141 -3.24 11.20 -10.14
N ILE A 142 -2.97 11.71 -11.34
CA ILE A 142 -3.56 11.21 -12.57
C ILE A 142 -2.41 10.87 -13.50
N ARG A 143 -2.36 9.63 -13.96
CA ARG A 143 -1.33 9.14 -14.88
C ARG A 143 -2.00 8.57 -16.11
N PHE A 144 -1.54 9.04 -17.26
CA PHE A 144 -1.89 8.50 -18.56
C PHE A 144 -0.64 7.92 -19.18
N SER A 145 -0.69 6.66 -19.61
CA SER A 145 0.43 6.02 -20.29
C SER A 145 -0.05 5.18 -21.46
N GLN A 146 0.81 5.02 -22.45
CA GLN A 146 0.55 4.16 -23.61
C GLN A 146 1.89 3.66 -24.15
N VAL A 147 1.96 2.37 -24.45
CA VAL A 147 3.09 1.80 -25.18
C VAL A 147 2.95 2.18 -26.66
N LEU A 148 4.01 2.75 -27.25
CA LEU A 148 3.97 3.21 -28.65
C LEU A 148 3.96 2.04 -29.64
N GLU A 149 4.62 0.95 -29.30
CA GLU A 149 4.56 -0.30 -30.05
C GLU A 149 3.16 -0.92 -29.90
N LYS A 150 2.52 -1.23 -31.03
CA LYS A 150 1.23 -1.90 -31.03
C LYS A 150 1.43 -3.38 -30.70
N SER A 151 0.89 -3.81 -29.57
CA SER A 151 0.85 -5.24 -29.24
C SER A 151 -0.13 -5.98 -30.16
N LYS A 152 0.12 -7.28 -30.37
CA LYS A 152 -0.65 -8.16 -31.27
C LYS A 152 -2.17 -8.17 -30.99
N GLY A 153 -2.57 -7.94 -29.74
CA GLY A 153 -3.98 -7.90 -29.33
C GLY A 153 -4.76 -6.67 -29.82
N PHE A 154 -4.07 -5.62 -30.28
CA PHE A 154 -4.68 -4.45 -30.94
C PHE A 154 -4.66 -4.55 -32.48
N ASP A 155 -4.02 -5.56 -33.04
CA ASP A 155 -3.95 -5.74 -34.48
C ASP A 155 -5.22 -6.42 -35.01
N GLU A 156 -5.91 -5.76 -35.94
CA GLU A 156 -7.16 -6.23 -36.53
C GLU A 156 -6.97 -7.54 -37.32
N ALA A 157 -5.76 -7.76 -37.84
CA ALA A 157 -5.37 -8.93 -38.65
C ALA A 157 -5.12 -10.21 -37.82
N THR A 158 -5.04 -10.11 -36.48
CA THR A 158 -4.83 -11.27 -35.62
C THR A 158 -6.09 -12.14 -35.55
N THR A 159 -5.97 -13.42 -35.90
CA THR A 159 -7.05 -14.43 -35.87
C THR A 159 -7.32 -15.02 -34.46
N GLY A 160 -6.85 -14.35 -33.40
CA GLY A 160 -6.90 -14.80 -32.01
C GLY A 160 -7.66 -13.86 -31.07
N THR A 161 -7.30 -13.87 -29.78
CA THR A 161 -7.91 -13.01 -28.75
C THR A 161 -7.64 -11.53 -29.02
N LYS A 162 -8.73 -10.76 -29.11
CA LYS A 162 -8.69 -9.33 -29.38
C LYS A 162 -8.97 -8.54 -28.12
N TYR A 163 -8.29 -7.40 -27.98
CA TYR A 163 -8.59 -6.46 -26.92
C TYR A 163 -9.85 -5.66 -27.25
N LEU A 164 -10.75 -5.56 -26.27
CA LEU A 164 -12.05 -4.93 -26.41
C LEU A 164 -12.01 -3.40 -26.28
N GLY A 165 -10.91 -2.87 -25.76
CA GLY A 165 -10.76 -1.46 -25.44
C GLY A 165 -9.46 -0.85 -25.93
N SER A 166 -9.12 0.30 -25.36
CA SER A 166 -8.10 1.20 -25.90
C SER A 166 -6.71 0.94 -25.29
N PRO A 167 -5.61 1.26 -26.01
CA PRO A 167 -4.25 0.98 -25.54
C PRO A 167 -3.77 1.92 -24.42
N GLN A 168 -4.53 2.96 -24.09
CA GLN A 168 -4.18 3.87 -23.01
C GLN A 168 -4.45 3.21 -21.66
N LYS A 169 -3.43 3.20 -20.79
CA LYS A 169 -3.60 2.95 -19.35
C LYS A 169 -3.89 4.27 -18.65
N ILE A 170 -4.91 4.28 -17.79
CA ILE A 170 -5.35 5.46 -17.04
C ILE A 170 -5.38 5.10 -15.56
N PHE A 171 -4.55 5.77 -14.79
CA PHE A 171 -4.49 5.58 -13.35
C PHE A 171 -4.91 6.86 -12.63
N PHE A 172 -5.79 6.72 -11.66
CA PHE A 172 -6.29 7.78 -10.80
C PHE A 172 -6.09 7.40 -9.34
N ARG A 173 -5.52 8.32 -8.55
CA ARG A 173 -5.44 8.18 -7.10
C ARG A 173 -5.69 9.51 -6.43
N TYR A 174 -6.70 9.55 -5.59
CA TYR A 174 -6.91 10.59 -4.60
C TYR A 174 -6.57 10.07 -3.22
N ARG A 175 -5.82 10.85 -2.44
CA ARG A 175 -5.43 10.50 -1.08
C ARG A 175 -5.51 11.72 -0.18
N PHE A 176 -6.19 11.57 0.93
CA PHE A 176 -6.10 12.46 2.08
C PHE A 176 -5.33 11.77 3.18
N GLN A 177 -4.40 12.49 3.80
CA GLN A 177 -3.63 11.95 4.92
C GLN A 177 -3.28 13.01 5.96
N TYR A 178 -3.61 12.70 7.21
CA TYR A 178 -3.24 13.47 8.38
C TYR A 178 -2.23 12.70 9.23
N LYS A 179 -0.94 13.08 9.13
CA LYS A 179 0.17 12.41 9.81
C LYS A 179 0.11 10.88 9.57
N ASN A 180 0.26 10.07 10.63
CA ASN A 180 -0.06 8.63 10.62
C ASN A 180 -1.40 8.33 11.33
N LEU A 181 -2.31 9.29 11.46
CA LEU A 181 -3.50 9.18 12.32
C LEU A 181 -4.81 8.96 11.56
N LEU A 182 -4.96 9.58 10.39
CA LEU A 182 -6.15 9.44 9.56
C LEU A 182 -5.72 9.42 8.10
N GLN A 183 -6.25 8.46 7.34
CA GLN A 183 -6.04 8.35 5.92
C GLN A 183 -7.33 7.90 5.25
N TYR A 184 -7.65 8.49 4.13
CA TYR A 184 -8.65 7.93 3.23
C TYR A 184 -8.25 8.19 1.79
N GLY A 185 -8.72 7.34 0.89
CA GLY A 185 -8.35 7.45 -0.51
C GLY A 185 -9.28 6.70 -1.43
N LEU A 186 -9.15 7.06 -2.69
CA LEU A 186 -9.85 6.46 -3.82
C LEU A 186 -8.81 6.16 -4.88
N VAL A 187 -8.82 4.95 -5.40
CA VAL A 187 -8.00 4.51 -6.52
C VAL A 187 -8.92 4.02 -7.63
N GLY A 188 -8.62 4.41 -8.85
CA GLY A 188 -9.18 3.82 -10.06
C GLY A 188 -8.04 3.47 -11.00
N ASP A 189 -8.04 2.27 -11.54
CA ASP A 189 -7.09 1.88 -12.59
C ASP A 189 -7.87 1.39 -13.81
N LYS A 190 -7.34 1.71 -14.99
CA LYS A 190 -7.80 1.23 -16.29
C LYS A 190 -6.60 0.68 -17.01
N ASP A 191 -6.55 -0.63 -17.22
CA ASP A 191 -5.47 -1.25 -17.96
C ASP A 191 -5.56 -1.05 -19.48
N ALA A 192 -4.42 -1.24 -20.14
CA ALA A 192 -4.32 -1.17 -21.58
C ALA A 192 -5.05 -2.37 -22.21
N GLY A 193 -5.95 -2.08 -23.17
CA GLY A 193 -6.80 -3.08 -23.82
C GLY A 193 -8.17 -3.22 -23.19
N GLU A 194 -8.40 -2.60 -22.03
CA GLU A 194 -9.70 -2.62 -21.35
C GLU A 194 -10.67 -1.56 -21.83
N GLN A 195 -11.96 -1.88 -21.74
CA GLN A 195 -13.03 -0.93 -22.05
C GLN A 195 -13.10 0.16 -20.98
N PHE A 196 -13.61 1.34 -21.37
CA PHE A 196 -13.75 2.48 -20.46
C PHE A 196 -15.03 3.25 -20.79
N PHE A 197 -15.93 3.37 -19.80
CA PHE A 197 -17.29 3.91 -19.96
C PHE A 197 -18.13 3.22 -21.05
N LYS A 198 -17.80 1.97 -21.40
CA LYS A 198 -18.46 1.18 -22.46
C LYS A 198 -18.43 -0.30 -22.11
N GLY A 199 -19.35 -1.07 -22.70
CA GLY A 199 -19.42 -2.53 -22.55
C GLY A 199 -19.51 -2.98 -21.10
N ALA A 200 -18.64 -3.90 -20.68
CA ALA A 200 -18.62 -4.44 -19.33
C ALA A 200 -18.08 -3.47 -18.27
N GLN A 201 -17.34 -2.44 -18.68
CA GLN A 201 -16.79 -1.37 -17.84
C GLN A 201 -17.59 -0.06 -18.05
N ASN A 202 -18.93 -0.16 -18.01
CA ASN A 202 -19.82 0.98 -18.24
C ASN A 202 -19.70 2.10 -17.19
N LYS A 203 -19.17 1.81 -16.00
CA LYS A 203 -18.99 2.77 -14.91
C LYS A 203 -17.65 3.52 -14.94
N GLY A 204 -16.78 3.26 -15.90
CA GLY A 204 -15.47 3.91 -16.02
C GLY A 204 -14.34 2.89 -15.91
N PHE A 205 -13.60 2.95 -14.81
CA PHE A 205 -12.46 2.07 -14.50
C PHE A 205 -12.90 0.62 -14.30
N ASP A 206 -12.00 -0.34 -14.53
CA ASP A 206 -12.23 -1.73 -14.17
C ASP A 206 -11.93 -1.98 -12.69
N PHE A 207 -10.86 -1.38 -12.17
CA PHE A 207 -10.57 -1.43 -10.75
C PHE A 207 -11.05 -0.16 -10.02
N TYR A 208 -11.69 -0.36 -8.87
CA TYR A 208 -11.97 0.69 -7.91
C TYR A 208 -11.58 0.22 -6.52
N SER A 209 -10.79 1.01 -5.81
CA SER A 209 -10.46 0.81 -4.41
C SER A 209 -10.78 2.04 -3.58
N PHE A 210 -11.39 1.82 -2.41
CA PHE A 210 -11.68 2.85 -1.43
C PHE A 210 -11.23 2.37 -0.07
N HIS A 211 -10.51 3.22 0.65
CA HIS A 211 -10.13 2.93 2.03
C HIS A 211 -10.33 4.13 2.93
N LEU A 212 -10.71 3.85 4.17
CA LEU A 212 -10.69 4.79 5.29
C LEU A 212 -10.00 4.09 6.46
N PHE A 213 -8.94 4.71 6.97
CA PHE A 213 -8.14 4.17 8.04
C PHE A 213 -7.87 5.22 9.11
N ALA A 214 -8.26 4.93 10.34
CA ALA A 214 -8.07 5.83 11.47
C ALA A 214 -7.30 5.13 12.60
N ARG A 215 -6.40 5.87 13.26
CA ARG A 215 -5.55 5.37 14.34
C ARG A 215 -5.67 6.18 15.62
N LYS A 216 -5.31 5.54 16.74
CA LYS A 216 -5.17 6.17 18.06
C LYS A 216 -6.42 6.99 18.43
N LEU A 217 -7.59 6.35 18.36
CA LEU A 217 -8.90 6.89 18.76
C LEU A 217 -9.26 6.39 20.17
N GLY A 218 -8.36 6.65 21.14
CA GLY A 218 -8.49 6.16 22.51
C GLY A 218 -8.28 4.65 22.63
N ALA A 219 -9.32 3.91 23.02
CA ALA A 219 -9.26 2.45 23.12
C ALA A 219 -9.14 1.77 21.74
N VAL A 220 -9.66 2.41 20.69
CA VAL A 220 -9.53 1.92 19.31
C VAL A 220 -8.17 2.34 18.77
N GLN A 221 -7.28 1.37 18.60
CA GLN A 221 -5.92 1.61 18.10
C GLN A 221 -5.91 1.78 16.58
N SER A 222 -6.70 0.97 15.87
CA SER A 222 -6.91 1.09 14.44
C SER A 222 -8.34 0.74 14.06
N LEU A 223 -8.86 1.45 13.08
CA LEU A 223 -10.13 1.20 12.42
C LEU A 223 -9.88 1.24 10.92
N ALA A 224 -10.23 0.17 10.23
CA ALA A 224 -10.14 0.05 8.78
C ALA A 224 -11.55 -0.16 8.22
N LEU A 225 -11.95 0.66 7.25
CA LEU A 225 -13.19 0.53 6.50
C LEU A 225 -12.89 0.59 5.00
N GLY A 226 -13.58 -0.21 4.21
CA GLY A 226 -13.30 -0.36 2.78
C GLY A 226 -12.17 -1.36 2.56
N ASP A 227 -11.15 -0.97 1.81
CA ASP A 227 -10.06 -1.84 1.38
C ASP A 227 -8.85 -1.75 2.32
N PHE A 228 -8.44 -2.89 2.84
CA PHE A 228 -7.36 -3.01 3.82
C PHE A 228 -6.60 -4.31 3.66
N THR A 229 -5.40 -4.39 4.23
CA THR A 229 -4.61 -5.62 4.28
C THR A 229 -4.56 -6.15 5.71
N VAL A 230 -4.53 -7.48 5.81
CA VAL A 230 -4.35 -8.20 7.06
C VAL A 230 -3.02 -8.94 7.03
N ASN A 231 -2.20 -8.71 8.05
CA ASN A 231 -0.91 -9.35 8.21
C ASN A 231 -0.82 -10.02 9.60
N MET A 232 -0.88 -11.34 9.63
CA MET A 232 -0.92 -12.16 10.85
C MET A 232 -0.04 -13.40 10.73
N GLY A 233 0.35 -13.97 11.86
CA GLY A 233 1.09 -15.24 11.90
C GLY A 233 2.43 -15.22 11.14
N GLN A 234 3.08 -14.06 11.01
CA GLN A 234 4.33 -13.88 10.25
C GLN A 234 4.24 -14.30 8.77
N GLY A 235 3.02 -14.39 8.23
CA GLY A 235 2.74 -14.88 6.87
C GLY A 235 2.64 -16.39 6.72
N LEU A 236 2.61 -17.14 7.83
CA LEU A 236 2.20 -18.55 7.83
C LEU A 236 0.67 -18.72 7.87
N ILE A 237 -0.06 -17.69 8.30
CA ILE A 237 -1.53 -17.67 8.37
C ILE A 237 -2.09 -16.78 7.28
N GLN A 238 -1.76 -15.48 7.33
CA GLN A 238 -2.30 -14.48 6.41
C GLN A 238 -1.28 -13.36 6.23
N TRP A 239 -0.92 -13.05 4.98
CA TRP A 239 -0.05 -11.90 4.68
C TRP A 239 -0.34 -11.37 3.30
N GLN A 240 -0.58 -10.06 3.20
CA GLN A 240 -1.02 -9.40 1.98
C GLN A 240 -0.16 -8.21 1.58
N SER A 241 0.61 -7.65 2.51
CA SER A 241 1.53 -6.57 2.18
C SER A 241 2.79 -7.08 1.48
N LEU A 242 3.43 -6.21 0.69
CA LEU A 242 4.77 -6.48 0.15
C LEU A 242 5.72 -7.03 1.22
N ALA A 243 6.34 -8.18 0.94
CA ALA A 243 7.33 -8.83 1.78
C ALA A 243 8.60 -9.14 0.99
N PHE A 244 9.73 -8.62 1.47
CA PHE A 244 11.03 -8.89 0.88
C PHE A 244 11.50 -10.32 1.20
N GLY A 245 12.04 -11.02 0.20
CA GLY A 245 12.65 -12.33 0.36
C GLY A 245 14.03 -12.28 1.02
N LYS A 246 14.60 -13.45 1.33
CA LYS A 246 15.87 -13.61 2.07
C LYS A 246 17.07 -12.85 1.48
N SER A 247 17.08 -12.61 0.18
CA SER A 247 18.22 -11.98 -0.52
C SER A 247 18.23 -10.45 -0.44
N VAL A 248 17.07 -9.83 -0.16
CA VAL A 248 16.89 -8.36 -0.27
C VAL A 248 16.89 -7.67 1.11
N ASP A 249 16.52 -8.39 2.18
CA ASP A 249 16.50 -7.87 3.55
C ASP A 249 17.12 -8.87 4.54
N LEU A 250 18.45 -8.82 4.68
CA LEU A 250 19.24 -9.71 5.54
C LEU A 250 18.99 -9.48 7.04
N MET A 251 18.42 -8.33 7.43
CA MET A 251 18.25 -7.94 8.85
C MET A 251 16.86 -8.31 9.41
N ASN A 252 15.86 -8.55 8.55
CA ASN A 252 14.50 -8.90 8.97
C ASN A 252 14.16 -10.38 8.73
N ILE A 253 14.73 -11.25 9.56
CA ILE A 253 14.43 -12.70 9.56
C ILE A 253 12.94 -12.98 9.88
N LYS A 254 12.30 -12.10 10.66
CA LYS A 254 10.88 -12.20 11.02
C LYS A 254 10.06 -11.15 10.27
N ARG A 255 8.97 -11.56 9.63
CA ARG A 255 7.96 -10.64 9.08
C ARG A 255 7.26 -9.92 10.22
N GLN A 256 7.42 -8.60 10.28
CA GLN A 256 6.81 -7.73 11.28
C GLN A 256 6.10 -6.59 10.59
N SER A 257 4.81 -6.46 10.85
CA SER A 257 3.97 -5.38 10.33
C SER A 257 2.80 -5.19 11.29
N SER A 258 2.15 -4.03 11.21
CA SER A 258 0.84 -3.83 11.83
C SER A 258 -0.17 -4.82 11.24
N VAL A 259 -1.07 -5.31 12.11
CA VAL A 259 -2.03 -6.35 11.74
C VAL A 259 -3.00 -5.86 10.68
N LEU A 260 -3.54 -4.65 10.85
CA LEU A 260 -4.40 -3.98 9.88
C LEU A 260 -3.64 -2.82 9.25
N ARG A 261 -3.73 -2.69 7.93
CA ARG A 261 -3.17 -1.56 7.18
C ARG A 261 -4.12 -1.11 6.08
N PRO A 262 -4.15 0.19 5.74
CA PRO A 262 -4.89 0.66 4.58
C PRO A 262 -4.32 0.04 3.29
N TYR A 263 -5.19 -0.22 2.31
CA TYR A 263 -4.78 -0.61 0.96
C TYR A 263 -4.88 0.59 0.01
N ASN A 264 -3.76 1.01 -0.58
CA ASN A 264 -3.67 2.24 -1.38
C ASN A 264 -3.01 2.05 -2.76
N SER A 265 -2.96 0.81 -3.24
CA SER A 265 -2.37 0.43 -4.53
C SER A 265 -3.41 0.06 -5.58
N ALA A 266 -2.94 -0.14 -6.81
CA ALA A 266 -3.77 -0.48 -7.97
C ALA A 266 -4.10 -1.97 -8.06
N GLY A 267 -3.39 -2.83 -7.33
CA GLY A 267 -3.53 -4.27 -7.44
C GLY A 267 -4.91 -4.79 -7.01
N GLU A 268 -5.44 -5.73 -7.80
CA GLU A 268 -6.79 -6.21 -7.58
C GLU A 268 -6.90 -7.38 -6.59
N PHE A 269 -5.78 -8.04 -6.27
CA PHE A 269 -5.83 -9.35 -5.62
C PHE A 269 -5.48 -9.33 -4.11
N ASN A 270 -4.47 -8.58 -3.69
CA ASN A 270 -3.87 -8.70 -2.35
C ASN A 270 -4.47 -7.76 -1.29
N PHE A 271 -5.80 -7.74 -1.13
CA PHE A 271 -6.48 -6.95 -0.09
C PHE A 271 -7.77 -7.62 0.41
N HIS A 272 -8.39 -7.02 1.43
CA HIS A 272 -9.71 -7.37 1.95
C HIS A 272 -10.64 -6.16 1.81
N ARG A 273 -11.93 -6.41 1.54
CA ARG A 273 -12.96 -5.37 1.40
C ARG A 273 -14.03 -5.53 2.46
N GLY A 274 -14.08 -4.63 3.43
CA GLY A 274 -15.02 -4.70 4.54
C GLY A 274 -14.63 -3.80 5.70
N ALA A 275 -14.54 -4.38 6.90
CA ALA A 275 -14.17 -3.66 8.10
C ALA A 275 -13.21 -4.46 8.98
N GLY A 276 -12.28 -3.75 9.62
CA GLY A 276 -11.37 -4.30 10.61
C GLY A 276 -11.20 -3.31 11.76
N ILE A 277 -11.06 -3.82 12.98
CA ILE A 277 -10.84 -2.99 14.16
C ILE A 277 -9.84 -3.64 15.09
N THR A 278 -8.94 -2.83 15.64
CA THR A 278 -8.06 -3.22 16.75
C THR A 278 -8.40 -2.39 17.98
N ILE A 279 -8.75 -3.08 19.07
CA ILE A 279 -9.06 -2.49 20.37
C ILE A 279 -7.96 -2.86 21.34
N LYS A 280 -7.45 -1.88 22.09
CA LYS A 280 -6.48 -2.09 23.16
C LYS A 280 -7.06 -1.64 24.49
N LYS A 281 -7.04 -2.55 25.45
CA LYS A 281 -7.45 -2.30 26.84
C LYS A 281 -6.37 -2.83 27.78
N GLY A 282 -5.56 -1.92 28.32
CA GLY A 282 -4.42 -2.25 29.16
C GLY A 282 -3.38 -3.09 28.40
N LYS A 283 -3.16 -4.32 28.88
CA LYS A 283 -2.20 -5.29 28.31
C LYS A 283 -2.80 -6.15 27.19
N ILE A 284 -4.11 -6.08 26.97
CA ILE A 284 -4.79 -6.89 25.94
C ILE A 284 -5.02 -6.02 24.71
N GLU A 285 -4.66 -6.55 23.56
CA GLU A 285 -4.90 -5.98 22.24
C GLU A 285 -5.64 -7.03 21.41
N THR A 286 -6.81 -6.67 20.88
CA THR A 286 -7.67 -7.58 20.12
C THR A 286 -7.96 -6.96 18.78
N THR A 287 -7.68 -7.70 17.71
CA THR A 287 -8.00 -7.33 16.34
C THR A 287 -9.05 -8.29 15.81
N VAL A 288 -10.06 -7.77 15.13
CA VAL A 288 -11.02 -8.58 14.36
C VAL A 288 -11.25 -7.94 13.01
N PHE A 289 -11.51 -8.75 12.00
CA PHE A 289 -11.85 -8.28 10.67
C PHE A 289 -12.88 -9.16 10.00
N ALA A 290 -13.65 -8.56 9.10
CA ALA A 290 -14.56 -9.25 8.19
C ALA A 290 -14.49 -8.60 6.81
N SER A 291 -14.52 -9.43 5.78
CA SER A 291 -14.29 -9.05 4.39
C SER A 291 -15.24 -9.83 3.50
N ILE A 292 -15.92 -9.11 2.60
CA ILE A 292 -16.75 -9.68 1.55
C ILE A 292 -16.32 -9.03 0.25
N ARG A 293 -15.77 -9.83 -0.66
CA ARG A 293 -15.35 -9.36 -1.98
C ARG A 293 -15.72 -10.34 -3.06
N LYS A 294 -15.65 -9.88 -4.31
CA LYS A 294 -15.73 -10.73 -5.48
C LYS A 294 -14.32 -10.91 -6.05
N LEU A 295 -14.04 -12.09 -6.57
CA LEU A 295 -12.79 -12.48 -7.21
C LEU A 295 -13.09 -12.93 -8.63
N SER A 296 -12.16 -12.65 -9.53
CA SER A 296 -12.14 -13.20 -10.87
C SER A 296 -11.59 -14.63 -10.79
N ALA A 297 -12.32 -15.58 -11.38
CA ALA A 297 -11.97 -17.00 -11.30
C ALA A 297 -12.50 -17.74 -12.53
N ASN A 298 -11.70 -18.70 -13.01
CA ASN A 298 -12.11 -19.59 -14.09
C ASN A 298 -12.98 -20.72 -13.53
N PHE A 299 -14.10 -20.97 -14.20
CA PHE A 299 -14.98 -22.10 -13.90
C PHE A 299 -14.87 -23.12 -15.03
N VAL A 300 -14.71 -24.39 -14.66
CA VAL A 300 -14.76 -25.51 -15.59
C VAL A 300 -15.97 -26.35 -15.21
N ALA A 301 -16.90 -26.48 -16.15
CA ALA A 301 -18.03 -27.39 -16.01
C ALA A 301 -17.55 -28.81 -16.34
N ASP A 302 -17.73 -29.73 -15.40
CA ASP A 302 -17.60 -31.15 -15.70
C ASP A 302 -18.85 -31.61 -16.45
N THR A 303 -18.66 -32.00 -17.71
CA THR A 303 -19.76 -32.43 -18.59
C THR A 303 -20.37 -33.76 -18.17
N VAL A 304 -19.72 -34.52 -17.27
CA VAL A 304 -20.20 -35.81 -16.77
C VAL A 304 -21.02 -35.65 -15.48
N SER A 305 -20.58 -34.82 -14.54
CA SER A 305 -21.28 -34.59 -13.26
C SER A 305 -22.20 -33.37 -13.27
N ASN A 306 -22.12 -32.51 -14.29
CA ASN A 306 -22.84 -31.24 -14.40
C ASN A 306 -22.57 -30.29 -13.20
N GLU A 307 -21.41 -30.46 -12.56
CA GLU A 307 -20.92 -29.60 -11.49
C GLU A 307 -19.88 -28.61 -12.05
N GLU A 308 -19.95 -27.36 -11.61
CA GLU A 308 -18.95 -26.34 -11.93
C GLU A 308 -17.91 -26.28 -10.82
N PHE A 309 -16.64 -26.45 -11.19
CA PHE A 309 -15.51 -26.33 -10.27
C PHE A 309 -14.65 -25.13 -10.61
N ILE A 310 -14.06 -24.52 -9.58
CA ILE A 310 -13.10 -23.43 -9.73
C ILE A 310 -11.76 -24.05 -10.14
N SER A 311 -11.27 -23.75 -11.34
CA SER A 311 -9.99 -24.28 -11.83
C SER A 311 -8.81 -23.41 -11.40
N SER A 312 -8.99 -22.08 -11.40
CA SER A 312 -7.95 -21.14 -11.01
C SER A 312 -8.51 -19.78 -10.59
N PHE A 313 -7.75 -19.09 -9.71
CA PHE A 313 -7.96 -17.68 -9.42
C PHE A 313 -7.17 -16.84 -10.43
N LEU A 314 -7.82 -15.80 -10.95
CA LEU A 314 -7.19 -14.85 -11.86
C LEU A 314 -6.59 -13.71 -11.05
N ASN A 315 -5.26 -13.73 -10.89
CA ASN A 315 -4.53 -12.74 -10.09
C ASN A 315 -3.97 -11.58 -10.91
N SER A 316 -4.09 -11.63 -12.24
CA SER A 316 -3.46 -10.68 -13.16
C SER A 316 -4.15 -9.33 -13.24
N GLY A 317 -5.39 -9.20 -12.73
CA GLY A 317 -6.16 -7.95 -12.81
C GLY A 317 -6.73 -7.61 -14.19
N TYR A 318 -6.24 -8.23 -15.27
CA TYR A 318 -6.67 -7.91 -16.62
C TYR A 318 -8.07 -8.40 -17.01
N HIS A 319 -8.80 -7.53 -17.71
CA HIS A 319 -10.14 -7.71 -18.29
C HIS A 319 -10.24 -7.12 -19.71
N ARG A 320 -9.31 -7.53 -20.58
CA ARG A 320 -9.11 -6.97 -21.93
C ARG A 320 -9.89 -7.74 -23.01
N THR A 321 -10.19 -9.01 -22.78
CA THR A 321 -10.84 -9.94 -23.72
C THR A 321 -12.22 -10.37 -23.23
N GLU A 322 -13.05 -10.93 -24.10
CA GLU A 322 -14.39 -11.41 -23.72
C GLU A 322 -14.36 -12.49 -22.64
N SER A 323 -13.38 -13.41 -22.69
CA SER A 323 -13.20 -14.44 -21.67
C SER A 323 -12.79 -13.84 -20.33
N GLU A 324 -11.80 -12.94 -20.32
CA GLU A 324 -11.37 -12.28 -19.07
C GLU A 324 -12.53 -11.47 -18.44
N VAL A 325 -13.36 -10.83 -19.26
CA VAL A 325 -14.57 -10.12 -18.81
C VAL A 325 -15.63 -11.09 -18.30
N ALA A 326 -15.79 -12.26 -18.92
CA ALA A 326 -16.76 -13.26 -18.49
C ALA A 326 -16.39 -13.86 -17.12
N ASP A 327 -15.10 -14.05 -16.84
CA ASP A 327 -14.61 -14.62 -15.57
C ASP A 327 -14.50 -13.59 -14.44
N ARG A 328 -14.70 -12.30 -14.76
CA ARG A 328 -14.59 -11.19 -13.83
C ARG A 328 -15.62 -11.27 -12.69
N ASN A 329 -15.14 -11.14 -11.45
CA ASN A 329 -15.98 -11.03 -10.26
C ASN A 329 -17.02 -12.16 -10.10
N LYS A 330 -16.75 -13.35 -10.63
CA LYS A 330 -17.66 -14.51 -10.60
C LYS A 330 -17.73 -15.19 -9.24
N LEU A 331 -16.63 -15.20 -8.49
CA LEU A 331 -16.57 -15.88 -7.20
C LEU A 331 -16.74 -14.88 -6.06
N ARG A 332 -17.67 -15.15 -5.13
CA ARG A 332 -17.80 -14.36 -3.89
C ARG A 332 -16.97 -15.00 -2.78
N GLN A 333 -16.05 -14.23 -2.21
CA GLN A 333 -15.23 -14.63 -1.07
C GLN A 333 -15.74 -13.93 0.20
N LEU A 334 -16.02 -14.71 1.24
CA LEU A 334 -16.20 -14.25 2.61
C LEU A 334 -14.95 -14.66 3.40
N ALA A 335 -14.32 -13.69 4.06
CA ALA A 335 -13.18 -13.94 4.95
C ALA A 335 -13.40 -13.18 6.26
N PHE A 336 -13.11 -13.83 7.38
CA PHE A 336 -13.12 -13.22 8.70
C PHE A 336 -12.04 -13.85 9.54
N GLY A 337 -11.58 -13.13 10.55
CA GLY A 337 -10.55 -13.62 11.45
C GLY A 337 -10.27 -12.61 12.54
N GLY A 338 -9.35 -12.98 13.43
CA GLY A 338 -8.98 -12.12 14.52
C GLY A 338 -7.59 -12.43 15.06
N ASN A 339 -7.19 -11.63 16.02
CA ASN A 339 -5.99 -11.87 16.80
C ASN A 339 -6.24 -11.32 18.20
N VAL A 340 -5.98 -12.11 19.23
CA VAL A 340 -5.98 -11.67 20.62
C VAL A 340 -4.56 -11.78 21.14
N MET A 341 -3.99 -10.66 21.54
CA MET A 341 -2.63 -10.55 22.03
C MET A 341 -2.60 -10.00 23.44
N TYR A 342 -1.90 -10.70 24.33
CA TYR A 342 -1.56 -10.23 25.66
C TYR A 342 -0.09 -9.79 25.68
N LYS A 343 0.15 -8.52 26.03
CA LYS A 343 1.48 -7.89 26.10
C LYS A 343 1.94 -7.75 27.55
N ALA A 344 3.06 -8.40 27.88
CA ALA A 344 3.84 -8.14 29.09
C ALA A 344 5.11 -7.33 28.74
N ASP A 345 5.91 -6.95 29.74
CA ASP A 345 7.08 -6.10 29.54
C ASP A 345 8.17 -6.72 28.66
N ARG A 346 8.29 -8.05 28.65
CA ARG A 346 9.36 -8.79 27.93
C ARG A 346 8.87 -9.88 27.00
N TRP A 347 7.57 -10.18 27.02
CA TRP A 347 6.98 -11.24 26.22
C TRP A 347 5.55 -10.86 25.84
N HIS A 348 5.06 -11.48 24.78
CA HIS A 348 3.65 -11.42 24.42
C HIS A 348 3.20 -12.81 24.00
N ILE A 349 1.93 -13.10 24.20
CA ILE A 349 1.28 -14.31 23.69
C ILE A 349 0.12 -13.84 22.81
N GLY A 350 0.01 -14.45 21.63
CA GLY A 350 -1.03 -14.14 20.67
C GLY A 350 -1.73 -15.39 20.17
N ILE A 351 -3.05 -15.33 20.05
CA ILE A 351 -3.88 -16.34 19.39
C ILE A 351 -4.45 -15.68 18.14
N ASN A 352 -4.36 -16.34 16.98
CA ASN A 352 -4.91 -15.88 15.70
C ASN A 352 -6.10 -16.75 15.30
#